data_AF-A0A5S3Y4J4-F1
#
_entry.id   AF-A0A5S3Y4J4-F1
#
_cell.length_a   1.000
_cell.length_b   1.000
_cell.length_c   1.000
_cell.angle_alpha   90.00
_cell.angle_beta   90.00
_cell.angle_gamma   90.00
#
_symmetry.space_group_name_H-M   'P 1'
#
loop_
_entity.id
_entity.type
_entity.pdbx_description
1 polymer ?
#
loop_
_entity_poly.entity_id
_entity_poly.type
_entity_poly.pdbx_seq_one_letter_code
_entity_poly.pdbx_strand_id
1 'polypeptide(L)'
;IDPHTHSLSELTDPTKNANVNYLTQGVTTVVNGNDGGGTHQIDKLKHTLQAQGIGTNVAFFVGHGSVRKAVMGKAKRTATDIEIKKMQALVKKAMQSGALGFSSGLY
;
A
#
# COMPACT_ATOMS: atom_id res chain seq x y z
N ILE A 1 15.42 -0.66 -9.24
CA ILE A 1 14.39 -0.55 -8.19
C ILE A 1 13.77 0.82 -8.34
N ASP A 2 12.45 0.90 -8.47
CA ASP A 2 11.73 2.16 -8.46
C ASP A 2 11.10 2.37 -7.06
N PRO A 3 11.62 3.32 -6.26
CA PRO A 3 11.21 3.52 -4.87
C PRO A 3 9.88 4.27 -4.73
N HIS A 4 9.31 4.79 -5.81
CA HIS A 4 8.08 5.59 -5.73
C HIS A 4 7.16 5.32 -6.92
N THR A 5 6.20 4.41 -6.73
CA THR A 5 5.20 4.12 -7.75
C THR A 5 3.77 4.16 -7.21
N HIS A 6 2.84 4.29 -8.16
CA HIS A 6 1.41 4.13 -7.97
C HIS A 6 0.87 3.02 -8.88
N SER A 7 1.61 1.91 -8.98
CA SER A 7 1.36 0.81 -9.93
C SER A 7 0.43 -0.28 -9.40
N LEU A 8 -0.21 -0.07 -8.24
CA LEU A 8 -0.93 -1.12 -7.55
C LEU A 8 -2.15 -1.60 -8.35
N SER A 9 -2.85 -0.68 -9.01
CA SER A 9 -3.97 -0.98 -9.89
C SER A 9 -3.60 -1.98 -10.98
N GLU A 10 -2.45 -1.76 -11.63
CA GLU A 10 -1.92 -2.59 -12.68
C GLU A 10 -1.46 -3.95 -12.14
N LEU A 11 -0.81 -3.97 -10.97
CA LEU A 11 -0.39 -5.22 -10.34
C LEU A 11 -1.57 -6.11 -9.94
N THR A 12 -2.73 -5.53 -9.61
CA THR A 12 -3.96 -6.27 -9.28
C THR A 12 -4.84 -6.58 -10.49
N ASP A 13 -4.50 -6.10 -11.69
CA ASP A 13 -5.22 -6.36 -12.93
C ASP A 13 -4.54 -7.52 -13.68
N PRO A 14 -5.22 -8.67 -13.88
CA PRO A 14 -4.64 -9.84 -14.57
C PRO A 14 -4.12 -9.57 -15.98
N THR A 15 -4.56 -8.48 -16.62
CA THR A 15 -4.12 -8.09 -17.97
C THR A 15 -2.88 -7.18 -17.96
N LYS A 16 -2.52 -6.61 -16.79
CA LYS A 16 -1.44 -5.63 -16.63
C LYS A 16 -0.42 -5.99 -15.55
N ASN A 17 -0.64 -7.08 -14.82
CA ASN A 17 0.19 -7.56 -13.72
C ASN A 17 1.65 -7.88 -14.09
N ALA A 18 1.92 -8.10 -15.37
CA ALA A 18 3.28 -8.19 -15.91
C ALA A 18 4.08 -6.88 -15.71
N ASN A 19 3.40 -5.73 -15.52
CA ASN A 19 4.04 -4.45 -15.19
C ASN A 19 5.08 -4.03 -16.25
N VAL A 20 4.76 -4.31 -17.53
CA VAL A 20 5.69 -4.24 -18.67
C VAL A 20 6.32 -2.86 -18.82
N ASN A 21 5.56 -1.79 -18.59
CA ASN A 21 6.06 -0.43 -18.66
C ASN A 21 7.22 -0.15 -17.69
N TYR A 22 7.30 -0.85 -16.56
CA TYR A 22 8.43 -0.78 -15.64
C TYR A 22 9.56 -1.72 -16.07
N LEU A 23 9.23 -2.95 -16.47
CA LEU A 23 10.23 -3.93 -16.94
C LEU A 23 11.05 -3.42 -18.13
N THR A 24 10.42 -2.75 -19.10
CA THR A 24 11.10 -2.21 -20.29
C THR A 24 12.03 -1.03 -19.98
N GLN A 25 11.96 -0.47 -18.77
CA GLN A 25 12.88 0.54 -18.26
C GLN A 25 13.99 -0.07 -17.37
N GLY A 26 14.05 -1.41 -17.27
CA GLY A 26 15.00 -2.12 -16.40
C GLY A 26 14.60 -2.16 -14.92
N VAL A 27 13.37 -1.76 -14.59
CA VAL A 27 12.87 -1.82 -13.21
C VAL A 27 12.42 -3.24 -12.88
N THR A 28 13.04 -3.83 -11.87
CA THR A 28 12.74 -5.19 -11.39
C THR A 28 11.98 -5.24 -10.07
N THR A 29 11.87 -4.11 -9.37
CA THR A 29 11.16 -3.98 -8.09
C THR A 29 10.51 -2.61 -8.02
N VAL A 30 9.23 -2.56 -7.65
CA VAL A 30 8.45 -1.32 -7.47
C VAL A 30 7.99 -1.20 -6.02
N VAL A 31 8.04 0.01 -5.47
CA VAL A 31 7.55 0.29 -4.11
C VAL A 31 6.24 1.06 -4.19
N ASN A 32 5.17 0.47 -3.65
CA ASN A 32 3.81 0.98 -3.69
C ASN A 32 3.32 1.47 -2.31
N GLY A 33 2.16 2.13 -2.28
CA GLY A 33 1.59 2.69 -1.05
C GLY A 33 2.22 4.03 -0.67
N ASN A 34 2.74 4.78 -1.64
CA ASN A 34 3.29 6.11 -1.45
C ASN A 34 2.19 7.15 -1.15
N ASP A 35 2.60 8.31 -0.63
CA ASP A 35 1.74 9.49 -0.42
C ASP A 35 0.50 9.24 0.45
N GLY A 36 0.59 8.30 1.40
CA GLY A 36 -0.54 7.88 2.22
C GLY A 36 -1.59 7.04 1.47
N GLY A 37 -1.34 6.69 0.22
CA GLY A 37 -2.18 5.83 -0.62
C GLY A 37 -2.04 4.33 -0.33
N GLY A 38 -2.63 3.50 -1.19
CA GLY A 38 -2.62 2.04 -1.00
C GLY A 38 -3.61 1.56 0.07
N THR A 39 -3.22 0.53 0.85
CA THR A 39 -4.12 -0.17 1.78
C THR A 39 -3.44 -0.55 3.08
N HIS A 40 -4.20 -0.56 4.17
CA HIS A 40 -3.81 -1.14 5.45
C HIS A 40 -3.97 -2.66 5.51
N GLN A 41 -4.69 -3.27 4.54
CA GLN A 41 -4.91 -4.71 4.46
C GLN A 41 -3.79 -5.40 3.66
N ILE A 42 -2.55 -5.26 4.12
CA ILE A 42 -1.35 -5.76 3.44
C ILE A 42 -1.38 -7.27 3.24
N ASP A 43 -1.86 -8.02 4.23
CA ASP A 43 -2.01 -9.47 4.15
C ASP A 43 -2.88 -9.92 2.97
N LYS A 44 -4.07 -9.30 2.84
CA LYS A 44 -4.99 -9.57 1.74
C LYS A 44 -4.36 -9.24 0.39
N LEU A 45 -3.73 -8.06 0.29
CA LEU A 45 -3.05 -7.63 -0.93
C LEU A 45 -1.96 -8.62 -1.34
N LYS A 46 -1.10 -9.01 -0.39
CA LYS A 46 -0.04 -10.00 -0.61
C LYS A 46 -0.61 -11.30 -1.16
N HIS A 47 -1.66 -11.84 -0.54
CA HIS A 47 -2.30 -13.07 -1.03
C HIS A 47 -2.87 -12.92 -2.45
N THR A 48 -3.52 -11.81 -2.76
CA THR A 48 -4.02 -11.53 -4.12
C THR A 48 -2.90 -11.54 -5.15
N LEU A 49 -1.80 -10.83 -4.90
CA LEU A 49 -0.69 -10.73 -5.85
C LEU A 49 0.06 -12.05 -6.00
N GLN A 50 0.22 -12.82 -4.91
CA GLN A 50 0.84 -14.14 -4.96
C GLN A 50 0.00 -15.14 -5.76
N ALA A 51 -1.32 -15.13 -5.58
CA ALA A 51 -2.22 -16.05 -6.30
C ALA A 51 -2.29 -15.74 -7.79
N GLN A 52 -2.25 -14.46 -8.18
CA GLN A 52 -2.31 -14.03 -9.58
C GLN A 52 -0.95 -14.13 -10.30
N GLY A 53 0.14 -13.98 -9.56
CA GLY A 53 1.47 -13.73 -10.13
C GLY A 53 1.63 -12.27 -10.58
N ILE A 54 2.86 -11.76 -10.52
CA ILE A 54 3.23 -10.39 -10.92
C ILE A 54 4.60 -10.41 -11.61
N GLY A 55 4.82 -9.48 -12.55
CA GLY A 55 6.06 -9.42 -13.33
C GLY A 55 7.23 -8.72 -12.63
N THR A 56 6.95 -7.70 -11.83
CA THR A 56 7.96 -7.05 -10.97
C THR A 56 7.85 -7.55 -9.54
N ASN A 57 8.96 -7.53 -8.80
CA ASN A 57 8.89 -7.65 -7.35
C ASN A 57 8.20 -6.41 -6.79
N VAL A 58 7.59 -6.53 -5.61
CA VAL A 58 6.86 -5.43 -5.01
C VAL A 58 7.09 -5.34 -3.51
N ALA A 59 7.30 -4.11 -3.04
CA ALA A 59 7.26 -3.75 -1.62
C ALA A 59 6.15 -2.73 -1.38
N PHE A 60 5.65 -2.66 -0.14
CA PHE A 60 4.53 -1.79 0.20
C PHE A 60 4.81 -0.98 1.45
N PHE A 61 4.48 0.30 1.42
CA PHE A 61 4.16 1.06 2.62
C PHE A 61 2.68 0.89 2.98
N VAL A 62 2.36 0.94 4.27
CA VAL A 62 0.99 1.16 4.73
C VAL A 62 0.69 2.67 4.68
N GLY A 63 -0.28 3.07 3.87
CA GLY A 63 -0.60 4.48 3.71
C GLY A 63 -1.54 5.03 4.78
N HIS A 64 -1.16 6.17 5.36
CA HIS A 64 -1.93 6.92 6.34
C HIS A 64 -3.36 7.21 5.90
N GLY A 65 -3.59 7.58 4.64
CA GLY A 65 -4.92 7.91 4.12
C GLY A 65 -5.87 6.71 4.22
N SER A 66 -5.38 5.51 3.90
CA SER A 66 -6.17 4.28 4.02
C SER A 66 -6.49 3.91 5.48
N VAL A 67 -5.51 4.07 6.38
CA VAL A 67 -5.65 3.81 7.83
C VAL A 67 -6.63 4.80 8.45
N ARG A 68 -6.46 6.08 8.15
CA ARG A 68 -7.31 7.16 8.64
C ARG A 68 -8.74 7.01 8.15
N LYS A 69 -8.95 6.69 6.88
CA LYS A 69 -10.28 6.44 6.32
C LYS A 69 -10.97 5.25 6.99
N ALA A 70 -10.23 4.19 7.33
CA ALA A 70 -10.79 3.01 8.00
C ALA A 70 -11.28 3.31 9.43
N VAL A 71 -10.63 4.23 10.14
CA VAL A 71 -10.99 4.56 11.54
C VAL A 71 -11.94 5.75 11.63
N MET A 72 -11.71 6.78 10.83
CA MET A 72 -12.35 8.09 10.94
C MET A 72 -13.25 8.44 9.74
N GLY A 73 -13.29 7.62 8.69
CA GLY A 73 -13.98 7.97 7.45
C GLY A 73 -13.40 9.22 6.80
N LYS A 74 -14.27 10.16 6.39
CA LYS A 74 -13.88 11.45 5.75
C LYS A 74 -13.83 12.63 6.74
N ALA A 75 -13.67 12.37 8.04
CA ALA A 75 -13.71 13.41 9.06
C ALA A 75 -12.56 14.44 8.91
N LYS A 76 -12.93 15.71 8.75
CA LYS A 76 -12.03 16.87 8.62
C LYS A 76 -11.69 17.48 10.00
N ARG A 77 -11.13 16.66 10.89
CA ARG A 77 -10.71 17.07 12.25
C ARG A 77 -9.51 16.25 12.71
N THR A 78 -8.79 16.71 13.73
CA THR A 78 -7.75 15.89 14.38
C THR A 78 -8.33 14.58 14.91
N ALA A 79 -7.52 13.52 14.87
CA ALA A 79 -7.89 12.24 15.46
C ALA A 79 -7.91 12.36 16.99
N THR A 80 -8.89 11.74 17.63
CA THR A 80 -8.89 11.55 19.09
C THR A 80 -7.88 10.49 19.49
N ASP A 81 -7.49 10.44 20.76
CA ASP A 81 -6.55 9.43 21.26
C ASP A 81 -7.04 7.99 21.04
N ILE A 82 -8.35 7.76 21.12
CA ILE A 82 -8.97 6.47 20.84
C ILE A 82 -8.81 6.10 19.36
N GLU A 83 -9.01 7.07 18.47
CA GLU A 83 -8.84 6.87 17.02
C GLU A 83 -7.36 6.64 16.67
N ILE A 84 -6.44 7.38 17.30
CA ILE A 84 -4.99 7.16 17.13
C ILE A 84 -4.61 5.74 17.54
N LYS A 85 -5.07 5.25 18.70
CA LYS A 85 -4.81 3.87 19.14
C LYS A 85 -5.35 2.84 18.15
N LYS A 86 -6.55 3.06 17.57
CA LYS A 86 -7.10 2.21 16.51
C LYS A 86 -6.23 2.23 15.25
N MET A 87 -5.79 3.41 14.81
CA MET A 87 -4.92 3.56 13.64
C MET A 87 -3.55 2.87 13.85
N GLN A 88 -2.96 3.03 15.03
CA GLN A 88 -1.72 2.33 15.40
C GLN A 88 -1.88 0.80 15.35
N ALA A 89 -3.02 0.26 15.78
CA ALA A 89 -3.29 -1.17 15.68
C ALA A 89 -3.35 -1.66 14.22
N LEU A 90 -3.95 -0.88 13.31
CA LEU A 90 -3.97 -1.20 11.88
C LEU A 90 -2.57 -1.16 11.26
N VAL A 91 -1.78 -0.12 11.58
CA VAL A 91 -0.38 -0.01 11.13
C VAL A 91 0.46 -1.16 11.66
N LYS A 92 0.34 -1.48 12.96
CA LYS A 92 1.05 -2.62 13.57
C LYS A 92 0.73 -3.93 12.85
N LYS A 93 -0.55 -4.20 12.57
CA LYS A 93 -0.96 -5.37 11.81
C LYS A 93 -0.35 -5.38 10.40
N ALA A 94 -0.41 -4.24 9.70
CA ALA A 94 0.17 -4.11 8.37
C ALA A 94 1.69 -4.37 8.34
N MET A 95 2.43 -3.84 9.32
CA MET A 95 3.87 -4.12 9.49
C MET A 95 4.13 -5.61 9.75
N GLN A 96 3.34 -6.25 10.62
CA GLN A 96 3.43 -7.69 10.89
C GLN A 96 3.13 -8.55 9.66
N SER A 97 2.27 -8.06 8.76
CA SER A 97 1.96 -8.71 7.47
C SER A 97 3.01 -8.48 6.39
N GLY A 98 4.07 -7.71 6.66
CA GLY A 98 5.21 -7.50 5.76
C GLY A 98 5.24 -6.15 5.04
N ALA A 99 4.52 -5.13 5.52
CA ALA A 99 4.78 -3.76 5.07
C ALA A 99 6.22 -3.33 5.42
N LEU A 100 6.87 -2.64 4.49
CA LEU A 100 8.23 -2.12 4.66
C LEU A 100 8.26 -0.90 5.60
N GLY A 101 7.14 -0.17 5.70
CA GLY A 101 7.04 1.05 6.50
C GLY A 101 5.69 1.72 6.33
N PHE A 102 5.64 3.02 6.66
CA PHE A 102 4.44 3.85 6.64
C PHE A 102 4.67 5.09 5.78
N SER A 103 3.64 5.50 5.02
CA SER A 103 3.67 6.73 4.23
C SER A 103 2.51 7.65 4.62
N SER A 104 2.66 8.95 4.39
CA SER A 104 1.60 9.93 4.63
C SER A 104 1.43 10.86 3.43
N GLY A 105 0.20 11.32 3.20
CA GLY A 105 -0.15 12.40 2.28
C GLY A 105 -1.27 13.23 2.90
N LEU A 106 -1.22 14.55 2.73
CA LEU A 106 -2.05 15.51 3.47
C LEU A 106 -3.31 15.97 2.69
N TYR A 107 -3.73 15.21 1.69
CA TYR A 107 -4.89 15.53 0.83
C TYR A 107 -6.23 15.09 1.44
#